data_AF-A0A1G3A562-F1
#
_entry.id   AF-A0A1G3A562-F1
#
_cell.length_a   1.000
_cell.length_b   1.000
_cell.length_c   1.000
_cell.angle_alpha   90.00
_cell.angle_beta   90.00
_cell.angle_gamma   90.00
#
_symmetry.space_group_name_H-M   'P 1'
#
loop_
_entity.id
_entity.type
_entity.pdbx_description
1 polymer ?
#
loop_
_entity_poly.entity_id
_entity_poly.type
_entity_poly.pdbx_seq_one_letter_code
_entity_poly.pdbx_strand_id
1 'polypeptide(L)'
;MTAPVNPKCPVCKARFRGQRQCSRCGADLSQLMRVVAGASQLRRQARQALCEARYSSAYELAAEAQNLHDTALGRKMMLIAQVLDMVSVRR
;
A
#
# COMPACT_ATOMS: atom_id res chain seq x y z
N MET A 1 10.12 8.14 -13.96
CA MET A 1 9.84 8.51 -12.55
C MET A 1 8.33 8.62 -12.37
N THR A 2 7.66 7.61 -11.80
CA THR A 2 6.20 7.66 -11.58
C THR A 2 5.92 8.33 -10.24
N ALA A 3 5.23 9.48 -10.28
CA ALA A 3 4.86 10.22 -9.09
C ALA A 3 3.97 9.36 -8.16
N PRO A 4 4.10 9.48 -6.83
CA PRO A 4 3.18 8.81 -5.91
C PRO A 4 1.76 9.30 -6.21
N VAL A 5 0.84 8.35 -6.43
CA VAL A 5 -0.59 8.66 -6.54
C VAL A 5 -1.03 9.10 -5.14
N ASN A 6 -0.96 10.40 -4.87
CA ASN A 6 -1.47 10.91 -3.61
C ASN A 6 -2.98 10.73 -3.60
N PRO A 7 -3.54 10.11 -2.54
CA PRO A 7 -4.97 9.90 -2.43
C PRO A 7 -5.70 11.25 -2.55
N LYS A 8 -6.86 11.24 -3.20
CA LYS A 8 -7.69 12.44 -3.44
C LYS A 8 -8.98 12.33 -2.65
N CYS A 9 -9.53 13.47 -2.25
CA CYS A 9 -10.88 13.53 -1.70
C CYS A 9 -11.86 12.91 -2.71
N PRO A 10 -12.72 11.95 -2.31
CA PRO A 10 -13.64 11.31 -3.24
C PRO A 10 -14.71 12.29 -3.77
N VAL A 11 -15.06 13.30 -2.97
CA VAL A 11 -16.05 14.34 -3.28
C VAL A 11 -15.48 15.38 -4.25
N CYS A 12 -14.51 16.19 -3.81
CA CYS A 12 -14.03 17.34 -4.60
C CYS A 12 -12.71 17.09 -5.36
N LYS A 13 -12.15 15.88 -5.29
CA LYS A 13 -10.87 15.48 -5.91
C LYS A 13 -9.63 16.28 -5.47
N ALA A 14 -9.74 17.15 -4.46
CA ALA A 14 -8.59 17.82 -3.87
C ALA A 14 -7.57 16.80 -3.33
N ARG A 15 -6.28 17.13 -3.41
CA ARG A 15 -5.22 16.30 -2.83
C ARG A 15 -5.44 16.12 -1.33
N PHE A 16 -5.36 14.88 -0.86
CA PHE A 16 -5.38 14.58 0.56
C PHE A 16 -4.12 15.13 1.24
N ARG A 17 -4.29 15.81 2.38
CA ARG A 17 -3.21 16.44 3.15
C ARG A 17 -3.08 15.89 4.57
N GLY A 18 -3.56 14.67 4.83
CA GLY A 18 -3.45 14.04 6.15
C GLY A 18 -4.49 14.49 7.19
N GLN A 19 -5.50 15.29 6.80
CA GLN A 19 -6.54 15.78 7.71
C GLN A 19 -7.82 14.97 7.60
N ARG A 20 -8.51 14.76 8.73
CA ARG A 20 -9.80 14.05 8.78
C ARG A 20 -10.84 14.70 7.88
N GLN A 21 -10.94 16.02 7.88
CA GLN A 21 -11.88 16.75 7.03
C GLN A 21 -11.16 17.32 5.81
N CYS A 22 -11.84 17.32 4.66
CA CYS A 22 -11.30 17.93 3.46
C CYS A 22 -11.27 19.46 3.59
N SER A 23 -10.09 20.07 3.51
CA SER A 23 -9.93 21.53 3.57
C SER A 23 -10.64 22.32 2.46
N ARG A 24 -11.11 21.66 1.39
CA ARG A 24 -11.86 22.30 0.29
C ARG A 24 -13.37 22.16 0.41
N CYS A 25 -13.87 21.02 0.87
CA CYS A 25 -15.30 20.71 0.81
C CYS A 25 -15.90 20.21 2.13
N GLY A 26 -15.11 20.12 3.20
CA GLY A 26 -15.57 19.66 4.52
C GLY A 26 -15.84 18.16 4.64
N ALA A 27 -15.83 17.40 3.53
CA ALA A 27 -16.09 15.96 3.55
C ALA A 27 -15.19 15.20 4.54
N ASP A 28 -15.76 14.24 5.26
CA ASP A 28 -15.01 13.33 6.11
C ASP A 28 -14.19 12.35 5.27
N LEU A 29 -12.89 12.31 5.52
CA LEU A 29 -11.88 11.49 4.86
C LEU A 29 -11.39 10.36 5.77
N SER A 30 -12.04 10.11 6.92
CA SER A 30 -11.70 9.02 7.85
C SER A 30 -11.61 7.66 7.15
N GLN A 31 -12.48 7.36 6.19
CA GLN A 31 -12.41 6.11 5.43
C GLN A 31 -11.18 6.04 4.53
N LEU A 32 -10.86 7.13 3.83
CA LEU A 32 -9.64 7.23 3.02
C LEU A 32 -8.39 7.05 3.89
N MET A 33 -8.37 7.65 5.07
CA MET A 33 -7.30 7.49 6.05
C MET A 33 -7.12 6.04 6.49
N ARG A 34 -8.23 5.34 6.80
CA ARG A 34 -8.20 3.92 7.18
C ARG A 34 -7.60 3.04 6.09
N VAL A 35 -7.98 3.26 4.83
CA VAL A 35 -7.42 2.54 3.67
C VAL A 35 -5.91 2.76 3.55
N VAL A 36 -5.47 4.02 3.60
CA VAL A 36 -4.04 4.37 3.48
C VAL A 36 -3.23 3.82 4.66
N ALA A 37 -3.78 3.88 5.87
CA ALA A 37 -3.15 3.35 7.08
C ALA A 37 -3.04 1.82 7.03
N GLY A 38 -4.12 1.12 6.67
CA GLY A 38 -4.15 -0.33 6.49
C GLY A 38 -3.11 -0.80 5.48
N ALA A 39 -3.08 -0.20 4.29
CA ALA A 39 -2.10 -0.53 3.26
C ALA A 39 -0.66 -0.27 3.74
N SER A 40 -0.45 0.77 4.54
CA SER A 40 0.88 1.09 5.09
C SER A 40 1.32 0.09 6.18
N GLN A 41 0.38 -0.41 6.97
CA GLN A 41 0.64 -1.48 7.95
C GLN A 41 0.99 -2.80 7.25
N LEU A 42 0.20 -3.21 6.26
CA LEU A 42 0.48 -4.41 5.46
C LEU A 42 1.86 -4.31 4.78
N ARG A 43 2.23 -3.13 4.25
CA ARG A 43 3.59 -2.92 3.72
C ARG A 43 4.70 -3.05 4.76
N ARG A 44 4.47 -2.65 6.02
CA ARG A 44 5.44 -2.86 7.11
C ARG A 44 5.59 -4.35 7.41
N GLN A 45 4.49 -5.07 7.50
CA GLN A 45 4.50 -6.52 7.74
C GLN A 45 5.17 -7.28 6.59
N ALA A 46 4.90 -6.90 5.33
CA ALA A 46 5.56 -7.48 4.17
C ALA A 46 7.09 -7.31 4.23
N ARG A 47 7.56 -6.10 4.59
CA ARG A 47 9.00 -5.85 4.81
C ARG A 47 9.58 -6.74 5.91
N GLN A 48 8.88 -6.87 7.03
CA GLN A 48 9.31 -7.74 8.11
C GLN A 48 9.42 -9.20 7.66
N ALA A 49 8.41 -9.70 6.93
CA ALA A 49 8.42 -11.05 6.37
C ALA A 49 9.56 -11.27 5.37
N LEU A 50 9.90 -10.26 4.55
CA LEU A 50 11.08 -10.31 3.67
C LEU A 50 12.38 -10.45 4.47
N CYS A 51 12.55 -9.68 5.56
CA CYS A 51 13.72 -9.78 6.42
C CYS A 51 13.83 -11.15 7.11
N GLU A 52 12.69 -11.78 7.40
CA GLU A 52 12.60 -13.11 8.03
C GLU A 52 12.60 -14.26 7.00
N ALA A 53 12.83 -13.97 5.72
CA ALA A 53 12.78 -14.94 4.62
C ALA A 53 11.45 -15.71 4.47
N ARG A 54 10.34 -15.17 5.01
CA ARG A 54 8.98 -15.70 4.85
C ARG A 54 8.35 -15.17 3.56
N TYR A 55 8.89 -15.60 2.42
CA TYR A 55 8.60 -14.97 1.13
C TYR A 55 7.14 -15.09 0.66
N SER A 56 6.47 -16.22 0.89
CA SER A 56 5.05 -16.38 0.54
C SER A 56 4.18 -15.40 1.31
N SER A 57 4.38 -15.32 2.63
CA SER A 57 3.68 -14.32 3.47
C SER A 57 4.02 -12.89 3.04
N ALA A 58 5.27 -12.61 2.69
CA ALA A 58 5.66 -11.30 2.20
C ALA A 58 4.94 -10.92 0.91
N TYR A 59 4.78 -11.87 -0.01
CA TYR A 59 4.04 -11.66 -1.26
C TYR A 59 2.56 -11.41 -1.01
N GLU A 60 1.89 -12.23 -0.19
CA GLU A 60 0.48 -12.06 0.18
C GLU A 60 0.22 -10.68 0.80
N LEU A 61 1.02 -10.28 1.79
CA LEU A 61 0.91 -8.99 2.46
C LEU A 61 1.16 -7.82 1.50
N ALA A 62 2.13 -7.96 0.58
CA ALA A 62 2.43 -6.94 -0.41
C ALA A 62 1.32 -6.80 -1.45
N ALA A 63 0.74 -7.92 -1.89
CA ALA A 63 -0.38 -7.95 -2.84
C ALA A 63 -1.64 -7.34 -2.23
N GLU A 64 -1.98 -7.69 -0.98
CA GLU A 64 -3.12 -7.10 -0.28
C GLU A 64 -2.94 -5.59 -0.09
N ALA A 65 -1.75 -5.14 0.32
CA ALA A 65 -1.46 -3.72 0.46
C ALA A 65 -1.61 -2.94 -0.85
N GLN A 66 -1.22 -3.58 -1.96
CA GLN A 66 -1.28 -3.00 -3.31
C GLN A 66 -2.71 -2.97 -3.85
N ASN A 67 -3.52 -3.99 -3.56
CA ASN A 67 -4.96 -4.00 -3.87
C ASN A 67 -5.72 -2.94 -3.08
N LEU A 68 -5.37 -2.76 -1.80
CA LEU A 68 -5.99 -1.77 -0.93
C LEU A 68 -5.59 -0.33 -1.32
N HIS A 69 -4.35 -0.13 -1.75
CA HIS A 69 -3.87 1.17 -2.22
C HIS A 69 -2.74 1.01 -3.25
N ASP A 70 -3.10 1.13 -4.53
CA ASP A 70 -2.15 1.04 -5.64
C ASP A 70 -1.14 2.20 -5.58
N THR A 71 0.12 1.83 -5.39
CA THR A 71 1.23 2.77 -5.52
C THR A 71 2.34 2.15 -6.35
N ALA A 72 3.09 2.96 -7.10
CA ALA A 72 4.22 2.47 -7.87
C ALA A 72 5.29 1.76 -7.01
N LEU A 73 5.50 2.25 -5.78
CA LEU A 73 6.42 1.62 -4.84
C LEU A 73 5.86 0.30 -4.27
N GLY A 74 4.57 0.27 -3.92
CA GLY A 74 3.88 -0.95 -3.48
C GLY A 74 3.95 -2.05 -4.52
N ARG A 75 3.71 -1.71 -5.80
CA ARG A 75 3.83 -2.65 -6.93
C ARG A 75 5.23 -3.24 -7.05
N LYS A 76 6.28 -2.43 -6.93
CA LYS A 76 7.67 -2.90 -6.95
C LYS A 76 7.95 -3.90 -5.82
N MET A 77 7.50 -3.58 -4.60
CA MET A 77 7.66 -4.46 -3.45
C MET A 77 6.93 -5.80 -3.64
N MET A 78 5.71 -5.77 -4.18
CA MET A 78 4.92 -6.97 -4.52
C MET A 78 5.65 -7.85 -5.53
N LEU A 79 6.17 -7.26 -6.62
CA LEU A 79 6.89 -8.01 -7.65
C LEU A 79 8.20 -8.63 -7.11
N ILE A 80 8.94 -7.92 -6.28
CA ILE A 80 10.16 -8.46 -5.64
C ILE A 80 9.80 -9.64 -4.73
N ALA A 81 8.77 -9.49 -3.90
CA ALA A 81 8.30 -10.57 -3.02
C ALA A 81 7.82 -11.80 -3.82
N GLN A 82 7.12 -11.58 -4.94
CA GLN A 82 6.68 -12.65 -5.84
C GLN A 82 7.86 -13.42 -6.45
N VAL A 83 8.89 -12.71 -6.92
CA VAL A 83 10.08 -13.35 -7.49
C VAL A 83 10.78 -14.21 -6.43
N LEU A 84 10.94 -13.68 -5.22
CA LEU A 84 11.56 -14.40 -4.11
C LEU A 84 10.77 -15.66 -3.71
N ASP A 85 9.44 -15.54 -3.64
CA ASP A 85 8.55 -16.67 -3.36
C ASP A 85 8.70 -17.78 -4.42
N MET A 86 8.67 -17.41 -5.71
CA MET A 86 8.80 -18.38 -6.81
C MET A 86 10.15 -19.11 -6.83
N VAL A 87 11.26 -18.44 -6.50
CA VAL A 87 12.59 -19.09 -6.50
C VAL A 87 12.85 -19.91 -5.24
N SER A 88 12.20 -19.59 -4.12
CA SER A 88 12.34 -20.36 -2.87
C SER A 88 11.57 -21.67 -2.88
N VAL A 89 10.48 -21.77 -3.65
CA VAL A 89 9.72 -23.02 -3.83
C VAL A 89 10.44 -24.02 -4.76
N ARG A 90 11.42 -23.56 -5.56
CA ARG A 90 12.15 -24.38 -6.54
C ARG A 90 13.50 -24.93 -6.04
N ARG A 91 13.75 -24.89 -4.73
CA ARG A 91 14.91 -25.54 -4.08
C ARG A 91 14.45 -26.79 -3.36
#